data_AF-A0A2A4PE88-F1
#
_entry.id   AF-A0A2A4PE88-F1
#
_cell.length_a   1.000
_cell.length_b   1.000
_cell.length_c   1.000
_cell.angle_alpha   90.00
_cell.angle_beta   90.00
_cell.angle_gamma   90.00
#
_symmetry.space_group_name_H-M   'P 1'
#
loop_
_entity.id
_entity.type
_entity.pdbx_description
1 polymer ?
#
loop_
_entity_poly.entity_id
_entity_poly.type
_entity_poly.pdbx_seq_one_letter_code
_entity_poly.pdbx_strand_id
1 'polypeptide(L)'
;MFSVIISMSIFALVGAISPGPVNFIATGTGANHGFVKALPYVFGATISYTLIVLFSGAGIGALITDKSNVAKMIQYAGAVYLLYLSYKISMIRPRQSDGLSSEPAVIPPGLLDGALAQGLNPKAWLVAMSGVGLFVAENSPQIIYLAFCVLLVFLA
;
A
#
# COMPACT_ATOMS: atom_id res chain seq x y z
N MET A 1 -9.26 -21.18 -15.75
CA MET A 1 -9.29 -21.14 -14.27
C MET A 1 -7.89 -21.21 -13.67
N PHE A 2 -7.22 -22.37 -13.66
CA PHE A 2 -5.91 -22.53 -13.00
C PHE A 2 -4.80 -21.59 -13.54
N SER A 3 -4.65 -21.48 -14.87
CA SER A 3 -3.67 -20.57 -15.49
C SER A 3 -3.93 -19.09 -15.15
N VAL A 4 -5.20 -18.68 -15.02
CA VAL A 4 -5.57 -17.30 -14.65
C VAL A 4 -5.20 -17.03 -13.19
N ILE A 5 -5.50 -17.97 -12.29
CA ILE A 5 -5.15 -17.88 -10.87
C ILE A 5 -3.63 -17.75 -10.70
N ILE A 6 -2.83 -18.56 -11.40
CA ILE A 6 -1.37 -18.45 -11.36
C ILE A 6 -0.92 -17.06 -11.84
N SER A 7 -1.48 -16.58 -12.95
CA SER A 7 -1.13 -15.27 -13.51
C SER A 7 -1.48 -14.13 -12.54
N MET A 8 -2.63 -14.21 -11.87
CA MET A 8 -3.05 -13.27 -10.83
C MET A 8 -2.09 -13.30 -9.64
N SER A 9 -1.71 -14.50 -9.16
CA SER A 9 -0.79 -14.65 -8.05
C SER A 9 0.60 -14.09 -8.37
N ILE A 10 1.13 -14.36 -9.57
CA ILE A 10 2.41 -13.80 -10.02
C ILE A 10 2.31 -12.28 -10.13
N PHE A 11 1.24 -11.76 -10.72
CA PHE A 11 1.00 -10.31 -10.83
C PHE A 11 0.94 -9.64 -9.45
N ALA A 12 0.18 -10.21 -8.52
CA ALA A 12 0.07 -9.72 -7.15
C ALA A 12 1.43 -9.77 -6.43
N LEU A 13 2.17 -10.86 -6.56
CA LEU A 13 3.50 -11.03 -5.97
C LEU A 13 4.49 -9.98 -6.50
N VAL A 14 4.53 -9.78 -7.82
CA VAL A 14 5.40 -8.76 -8.44
C VAL A 14 4.98 -7.36 -7.96
N GLY A 15 3.69 -7.06 -7.91
CA GLY A 15 3.17 -5.79 -7.40
C GLY A 15 3.55 -5.54 -5.94
N ALA A 16 3.47 -6.57 -5.10
CA ALA A 16 3.78 -6.55 -3.67
C ALA A 16 5.27 -6.33 -3.41
N ILE A 17 6.13 -7.10 -4.06
CA ILE A 17 7.59 -7.04 -3.86
C ILE A 17 8.20 -5.79 -4.49
N SER A 18 7.59 -5.27 -5.57
CA SER A 18 8.11 -4.10 -6.27
C SER A 18 8.42 -2.97 -5.27
N PRO A 19 9.61 -2.35 -5.32
CA PRO A 19 9.96 -1.29 -4.39
C PRO A 19 8.96 -0.14 -4.51
N GLY A 20 8.59 0.41 -3.37
CA GLY A 20 7.59 1.47 -3.31
C GLY A 20 7.62 2.17 -1.96
N PRO A 21 7.04 3.37 -1.88
CA PRO A 21 7.13 4.19 -0.68
C PRO A 21 6.58 3.49 0.56
N VAL A 22 5.44 2.79 0.42
CA VAL A 22 4.83 2.03 1.51
C VAL A 22 5.73 0.89 2.01
N ASN A 23 6.38 0.17 1.09
CA ASN A 23 7.32 -0.90 1.42
C ASN A 23 8.55 -0.34 2.14
N PHE A 24 9.11 0.79 1.68
CA PHE A 24 10.25 1.43 2.35
C PHE A 24 9.92 1.88 3.77
N ILE A 25 8.72 2.42 3.99
CA ILE A 25 8.26 2.82 5.33
C ILE A 25 8.09 1.58 6.22
N ALA A 26 7.47 0.52 5.72
CA ALA A 26 7.28 -0.72 6.48
C ALA A 26 8.63 -1.35 6.86
N THR A 27 9.54 -1.48 5.90
CA THR A 27 10.89 -2.01 6.12
C THR A 27 11.69 -1.11 7.07
N GLY A 28 11.66 0.21 6.88
CA GLY A 28 12.32 1.16 7.77
C GLY A 28 11.76 1.12 9.20
N THR A 29 10.44 0.98 9.34
CA THR A 29 9.79 0.83 10.66
C THR A 29 10.19 -0.49 11.31
N GLY A 30 10.21 -1.59 10.56
CA GLY A 30 10.62 -2.91 11.04
C GLY A 30 12.10 -2.96 11.44
N ALA A 31 12.98 -2.31 10.67
CA ALA A 31 14.40 -2.24 10.96
C ALA A 31 14.70 -1.39 12.20
N ASN A 32 13.97 -0.30 12.43
CA ASN A 32 14.23 0.63 13.54
C ASN A 32 13.45 0.30 14.82
N HIS A 33 12.24 -0.27 14.75
CA HIS A 33 11.36 -0.51 15.90
C HIS A 33 10.96 -1.97 16.08
N GLY A 34 11.44 -2.86 15.21
CA GLY A 34 11.10 -4.28 15.20
C GLY A 34 9.82 -4.62 14.44
N PHE A 35 9.70 -5.90 14.06
CA PHE A 35 8.61 -6.43 13.24
C PHE A 35 7.23 -6.14 13.82
N VAL A 36 7.03 -6.37 15.13
CA VAL A 36 5.72 -6.19 15.80
C VAL A 36 5.23 -4.74 15.73
N LYS A 37 6.14 -3.76 15.79
CA LYS A 37 5.79 -2.34 15.73
C LYS A 37 5.46 -1.86 14.31
N ALA A 38 5.86 -2.60 13.27
CA ALA A 38 5.48 -2.31 11.88
C ALA A 38 4.09 -2.87 11.52
N LEU A 39 3.57 -3.86 12.26
CA LEU A 39 2.29 -4.51 11.95
C LEU A 39 1.09 -3.56 11.85
N PRO A 40 0.89 -2.58 12.75
CA PRO A 40 -0.23 -1.65 12.63
C PRO A 40 -0.20 -0.87 11.31
N TYR A 41 0.98 -0.39 10.91
CA TYR A 41 1.19 0.30 9.63
C TYR A 41 0.87 -0.60 8.44
N VAL A 42 1.43 -1.82 8.40
CA VAL A 42 1.18 -2.79 7.33
C VAL A 42 -0.31 -3.09 7.23
N PHE A 43 -0.97 -3.35 8.36
CA PHE A 43 -2.39 -3.66 8.39
C PHE A 43 -3.26 -2.51 7.87
N GLY A 44 -2.94 -1.27 8.23
CA GLY A 44 -3.59 -0.08 7.70
C GLY A 44 -3.43 0.04 6.18
N ALA A 45 -2.21 -0.21 5.68
CA ALA A 45 -1.94 -0.24 4.24
C ALA A 45 -2.74 -1.36 3.54
N THR A 46 -2.80 -2.57 4.08
CA THR A 46 -3.57 -3.69 3.53
C THR A 46 -5.07 -3.38 3.45
N ILE A 47 -5.65 -2.77 4.49
CA ILE A 47 -7.06 -2.34 4.49
C ILE A 47 -7.28 -1.31 3.38
N SER A 48 -6.43 -0.28 3.31
CA SER A 48 -6.55 0.74 2.27
C SER A 48 -6.41 0.15 0.87
N TYR A 49 -5.50 -0.81 0.68
CA TYR A 49 -5.31 -1.42 -0.64
C TYR A 49 -6.50 -2.29 -1.04
N THR A 50 -7.09 -3.00 -0.09
CA THR A 50 -8.34 -3.74 -0.29
C THR A 50 -9.45 -2.83 -0.79
N LEU A 51 -9.63 -1.64 -0.16
CA LEU A 51 -10.61 -0.66 -0.61
C LEU A 51 -10.32 -0.15 -2.04
N ILE A 52 -9.05 0.11 -2.37
CA ILE A 52 -8.66 0.51 -3.74
C ILE A 52 -9.04 -0.57 -4.76
N VAL A 53 -8.77 -1.85 -4.46
CA VAL A 53 -9.12 -2.98 -5.35
C VAL A 53 -10.64 -3.07 -5.52
N LEU A 54 -11.41 -2.96 -4.43
CA LEU A 54 -12.88 -2.99 -4.48
C LEU A 54 -13.45 -1.81 -5.31
N PHE A 55 -12.95 -0.59 -5.09
CA PHE A 55 -13.35 0.58 -5.89
C PHE A 55 -12.94 0.47 -7.36
N SER A 56 -11.80 -0.15 -7.64
CA SER A 56 -11.38 -0.44 -9.01
C SER A 56 -12.33 -1.45 -9.67
N GLY A 57 -12.71 -2.52 -8.95
CA GLY A 57 -13.69 -3.53 -9.40
C GLY A 57 -15.09 -2.96 -9.63
N ALA A 58 -15.51 -1.99 -8.83
CA ALA A 58 -16.78 -1.28 -8.99
C ALA A 58 -16.77 -0.23 -10.13
N GLY A 59 -15.65 -0.04 -10.82
CA GLY A 59 -15.50 0.95 -11.89
C GLY A 59 -15.26 2.39 -11.42
N ILE A 60 -15.19 2.62 -10.11
CA ILE A 60 -14.93 3.95 -9.52
C ILE A 60 -13.50 4.40 -9.81
N GLY A 61 -12.54 3.48 -9.90
CA GLY A 61 -11.16 3.78 -10.25
C GLY A 61 -10.99 4.40 -11.66
N ALA A 62 -11.85 4.02 -12.61
CA ALA A 62 -11.85 4.62 -13.95
C ALA A 62 -12.26 6.10 -13.89
N LEU A 63 -13.27 6.45 -13.09
CA LEU A 63 -13.72 7.85 -12.92
C LEU A 63 -12.65 8.76 -12.30
N ILE A 64 -11.76 8.20 -11.46
CA ILE A 64 -10.66 8.93 -10.81
C ILE A 64 -9.53 9.25 -11.80
N THR A 65 -9.26 8.34 -12.74
CA THR A 65 -8.17 8.46 -13.73
C THR A 65 -8.57 9.22 -14.98
N ASP A 66 -9.84 9.13 -15.38
CA ASP A 66 -10.39 9.86 -16.53
C ASP A 66 -10.39 11.38 -16.28
N LYS A 67 -10.51 11.79 -15.01
CA LYS A 67 -10.30 13.18 -14.59
C LYS A 67 -8.83 13.44 -14.27
N SER A 68 -8.08 13.88 -15.28
CA SER A 68 -6.65 14.26 -15.19
C SER A 68 -6.27 15.05 -13.95
N ASN A 69 -7.15 15.91 -13.43
CA ASN A 69 -6.89 16.73 -12.24
C ASN A 69 -6.92 15.94 -10.92
N VAL A 70 -7.81 14.96 -10.76
CA VAL A 70 -7.92 14.18 -9.51
C VAL A 70 -6.73 13.25 -9.35
N ALA A 71 -6.36 12.55 -10.44
CA ALA A 71 -5.16 11.71 -10.48
C ALA A 71 -3.89 12.51 -10.17
N LYS A 72 -3.75 13.72 -10.74
CA LYS A 72 -2.62 14.62 -10.43
C LYS A 72 -2.61 15.08 -8.97
N MET A 73 -3.77 15.44 -8.40
CA MET A 73 -3.85 15.83 -6.99
C MET A 73 -3.45 14.68 -6.07
N ILE A 74 -3.92 13.46 -6.31
CA ILE A 74 -3.51 12.27 -5.55
C ILE A 74 -2.01 12.05 -5.70
N GLN A 75 -1.46 12.19 -6.91
CA GLN A 75 -0.03 12.03 -7.16
C GLN A 75 0.81 13.04 -6.38
N TYR A 76 0.46 14.34 -6.40
CA TYR A 76 1.17 15.37 -5.66
C TYR A 76 1.01 15.22 -4.14
N ALA A 77 -0.22 14.95 -3.67
CA ALA A 77 -0.48 14.73 -2.24
C ALA A 77 0.29 13.51 -1.71
N GLY A 78 0.29 12.40 -2.47
CA GLY A 78 1.09 11.23 -2.18
C GLY A 78 2.58 11.53 -2.15
N ALA A 79 3.11 12.23 -3.15
CA ALA A 79 4.52 12.60 -3.18
C ALA A 79 4.93 13.43 -1.95
N VAL A 80 4.15 14.45 -1.59
CA VAL A 80 4.41 15.28 -0.40
C VAL A 80 4.33 14.46 0.88
N TYR A 81 3.29 13.65 1.05
CA TYR A 81 3.09 12.84 2.25
C TYR A 81 4.19 11.79 2.44
N LEU A 82 4.65 11.18 1.35
CA LEU A 82 5.71 10.19 1.38
C LEU A 82 7.08 10.82 1.67
N LEU A 83 7.36 12.00 1.11
CA LEU A 83 8.56 12.77 1.49
C LEU A 83 8.55 13.12 2.98
N TYR A 84 7.39 13.54 3.50
CA TYR A 84 7.21 13.80 4.94
C TYR A 84 7.46 12.54 5.78
N LEU A 85 6.92 11.38 5.39
CA LEU A 85 7.14 10.14 6.14
C LEU A 85 8.58 9.63 6.05
N SER A 86 9.20 9.71 4.87
CA SER A 86 10.62 9.37 4.70
C SER A 86 11.51 10.24 5.59
N TYR A 87 11.27 11.56 5.61
CA TYR A 87 11.98 12.48 6.50
C TYR A 87 11.79 12.10 7.98
N LYS A 88 10.55 11.84 8.39
CA LYS A 88 10.24 11.42 9.78
C LYS A 88 10.98 10.14 10.17
N ILE A 89 11.11 9.17 9.25
CA ILE A 89 11.82 7.90 9.50
C ILE A 89 13.33 8.10 9.51
N SER A 90 13.89 8.90 8.61
CA SER A 90 15.32 9.21 8.58
C SER A 90 15.80 9.96 9.83
N MET A 91 14.90 10.66 10.53
CA MET A 91 15.19 11.31 11.81
C MET A 91 15.19 10.36 13.01
N ILE A 92 14.83 9.08 12.82
CA ILE A 92 14.83 8.08 13.88
C ILE A 92 16.27 7.68 14.17
N ARG A 93 16.82 8.19 15.27
CA ARG A 93 18.12 7.74 15.77
C ARG A 93 17.94 6.40 16.47
N PRO A 94 18.84 5.42 16.25
CA PRO A 94 18.91 4.23 17.07
C PRO A 94 19.07 4.66 18.53
N ARG A 95 18.21 4.15 19.42
CA ARG A 95 18.32 4.39 20.86
C ARG A 95 19.64 3.78 21.34
N GLN A 96 20.68 4.61 21.46
CA GLN A 96 21.89 4.23 22.19
C GLN A 96 21.49 3.89 23.62
N SER A 97 21.90 2.70 24.05
CA SER A 97 21.64 2.14 25.37
C SER A 97 22.53 2.78 26.43
N ASP A 98 22.67 4.10 26.43
CA ASP A 98 23.39 4.82 27.48
C ASP A 98 22.45 5.84 28.10
N GLY A 99 22.40 5.82 29.44
CA GLY A 99 21.37 6.48 30.23
C GLY A 99 21.26 7.99 30.01
N LEU A 100 20.08 8.50 30.36
CA LEU A 100 19.77 9.92 30.57
C LEU A 100 19.81 10.79 29.31
N SER A 101 18.87 10.58 28.40
CA SER A 101 18.43 11.65 27.49
C SER A 101 16.92 11.63 27.30
N SER A 102 16.26 12.69 27.76
CA SER A 102 14.83 13.01 27.60
C SER A 102 14.51 13.43 26.16
N GLU A 103 14.95 12.67 25.16
CA GLU A 103 14.53 12.88 23.77
C GLU A 103 13.14 12.25 23.58
N PRO A 104 12.20 12.91 22.87
CA PRO A 104 10.89 12.34 22.59
C PRO A 104 11.07 10.99 21.87
N ALA A 105 10.52 9.92 22.43
CA ALA A 105 10.52 8.62 21.76
C ALA A 105 9.85 8.77 20.40
N VAL A 106 10.56 8.50 19.30
CA VAL A 106 9.93 8.59 17.97
C VAL A 106 8.86 7.51 17.87
N ILE A 107 7.62 7.96 17.72
CA ILE A 107 6.46 7.07 17.64
C ILE A 107 6.47 6.41 16.25
N PRO A 108 6.51 5.06 16.17
CA PRO A 108 6.48 4.38 14.89
C PRO A 108 5.16 4.67 14.15
N PRO A 109 5.16 4.66 12.81
CA PRO A 109 3.95 4.80 12.01
C PRO A 109 2.86 3.82 12.44
N GLY A 110 1.64 4.32 12.61
CA GLY A 110 0.48 3.55 13.03
C GLY A 110 -0.41 3.13 11.86
N LEU A 111 -1.59 2.61 12.21
CA LEU A 111 -2.58 2.13 11.23
C LEU A 111 -3.06 3.22 10.28
N LEU A 112 -3.37 4.41 10.79
CA LEU A 112 -3.78 5.54 9.95
C LEU A 112 -2.65 5.98 9.01
N ASP A 113 -1.40 5.96 9.47
CA ASP A 113 -0.26 6.32 8.63
C ASP A 113 -0.14 5.36 7.43
N GLY A 114 -0.35 4.06 7.66
CA GLY A 114 -0.37 3.03 6.61
C GLY A 114 -1.53 3.17 5.65
N ALA A 115 -2.73 3.43 6.17
CA ALA A 115 -3.92 3.64 5.36
C ALA A 115 -3.77 4.87 4.44
N LEU A 116 -3.27 5.99 4.98
CA LEU A 116 -3.00 7.19 4.19
C LEU A 116 -1.85 6.98 3.20
N ALA A 117 -0.76 6.32 3.63
CA ALA A 117 0.38 6.07 2.77
C ALA A 117 0.00 5.24 1.55
N GLN A 118 -0.79 4.17 1.75
CA GLN A 118 -1.26 3.33 0.66
C GLN A 118 -2.38 4.00 -0.16
N GLY A 119 -3.32 4.68 0.50
CA GLY A 119 -4.43 5.39 -0.13
C GLY A 119 -3.97 6.48 -1.10
N LEU A 120 -2.92 7.21 -0.71
CA LEU A 120 -2.31 8.27 -1.52
C LEU A 120 -1.22 7.76 -2.46
N ASN A 121 -0.92 6.46 -2.46
CA ASN A 121 0.13 5.89 -3.30
C ASN A 121 -0.37 5.70 -4.75
N PRO A 122 0.10 6.48 -5.73
CA PRO A 122 -0.37 6.34 -7.12
C PRO A 122 -0.03 4.97 -7.72
N LYS A 123 1.06 4.33 -7.27
CA LYS A 123 1.41 2.96 -7.69
C LYS A 123 0.33 1.96 -7.27
N ALA A 124 -0.23 2.10 -6.07
CA ALA A 124 -1.27 1.20 -5.59
C ALA A 124 -2.50 1.25 -6.51
N TRP A 125 -2.96 2.45 -6.86
CA TRP A 125 -4.08 2.63 -7.79
C TRP A 125 -3.80 2.02 -9.16
N LEU A 126 -2.61 2.28 -9.73
CA LEU A 126 -2.22 1.74 -11.04
C LEU A 126 -2.20 0.20 -11.05
N VAL A 127 -1.61 -0.43 -10.03
CA VAL A 127 -1.54 -1.89 -9.92
C VAL A 127 -2.94 -2.49 -9.71
N ALA A 128 -3.75 -1.92 -8.83
CA ALA A 128 -5.10 -2.41 -8.56
C ALA A 128 -5.99 -2.33 -9.81
N MET A 129 -5.99 -1.19 -10.51
CA MET A 129 -6.75 -1.02 -11.73
C MET A 129 -6.28 -1.96 -12.85
N SER A 130 -4.97 -2.12 -13.00
CA SER A 130 -4.41 -3.03 -14.00
C SER A 130 -4.79 -4.48 -13.70
N GLY A 131 -4.68 -4.91 -12.44
CA GLY A 131 -5.07 -6.27 -12.03
C GLY A 131 -6.56 -6.53 -12.21
N VAL A 132 -7.42 -5.59 -11.81
CA VAL A 132 -8.86 -5.70 -12.02
C VAL A 132 -9.20 -5.72 -13.52
N GLY A 133 -8.62 -4.84 -14.32
CA GLY A 133 -8.84 -4.82 -15.77
C GLY A 133 -8.43 -6.12 -16.44
N LEU A 134 -7.23 -6.62 -16.13
CA LEU A 134 -6.67 -7.82 -16.75
C LEU A 134 -7.38 -9.12 -16.33
N PHE A 135 -7.79 -9.22 -15.06
CA PHE A 135 -8.23 -10.49 -14.50
C PHE A 135 -9.70 -10.54 -14.10
N VAL A 136 -10.32 -9.41 -13.75
CA VAL A 136 -11.73 -9.36 -13.34
C VAL A 136 -12.63 -9.05 -14.52
N ALA A 137 -12.33 -8.02 -15.31
CA ALA A 137 -13.22 -7.58 -16.40
C ALA A 137 -13.38 -8.63 -17.51
N GLU A 138 -12.30 -9.33 -17.83
CA GLU A 138 -12.23 -10.32 -18.93
C GLU A 138 -12.72 -11.72 -18.54
N ASN A 139 -13.08 -11.96 -17.26
CA ASN A 139 -13.42 -13.30 -16.78
C ASN A 139 -14.77 -13.35 -16.06
N SER A 140 -15.54 -14.42 -16.29
CA SER A 140 -16.85 -14.64 -15.67
C SER A 140 -16.85 -15.89 -14.78
N PRO A 141 -17.51 -15.87 -13.60
CA PRO A 141 -18.18 -14.71 -12.99
C PRO A 141 -17.19 -13.76 -12.30
N GLN A 142 -17.32 -12.47 -12.58
CA GLN A 142 -16.39 -11.40 -12.15
C GLN A 142 -16.17 -11.39 -10.62
N ILE A 143 -17.21 -11.69 -9.84
CA ILE A 143 -17.16 -11.67 -8.38
C ILE A 143 -16.14 -12.65 -7.78
N ILE A 144 -15.92 -13.80 -8.43
CA ILE A 144 -14.95 -14.79 -7.96
C ILE A 144 -13.52 -14.26 -8.15
N TYR A 145 -13.24 -13.65 -9.29
CA TYR A 145 -11.93 -13.08 -9.59
C TYR A 145 -11.63 -11.85 -8.72
N LEU A 146 -12.64 -11.02 -8.46
CA LEU A 146 -12.51 -9.89 -7.53
C LEU A 146 -12.25 -10.37 -6.10
N ALA A 147 -12.97 -11.39 -5.63
CA ALA A 147 -12.72 -12.00 -4.32
C ALA A 147 -11.30 -12.58 -4.22
N PHE A 148 -10.80 -13.20 -5.31
CA PHE A 148 -9.44 -13.71 -5.35
C PHE A 148 -8.40 -12.59 -5.31
N CYS A 149 -8.61 -11.48 -6.03
CA CYS A 149 -7.75 -10.28 -5.92
C CYS A 149 -7.70 -9.76 -4.49
N VAL A 150 -8.86 -9.66 -3.81
CA VAL A 150 -8.92 -9.22 -2.40
C VAL A 150 -8.17 -10.18 -1.49
N LEU A 151 -8.32 -11.49 -1.68
CA LEU A 151 -7.61 -12.50 -0.89
C LEU A 151 -6.08 -12.39 -1.07
N LEU A 152 -5.61 -12.16 -2.29
CA LEU A 152 -4.19 -11.98 -2.58
C LEU A 152 -3.60 -10.73 -1.90
N VAL A 153 -4.38 -9.68 -1.67
CA VAL A 153 -3.92 -8.48 -0.93
C VAL A 153 -3.52 -8.79 0.51
N PHE A 154 -4.15 -9.77 1.16
CA PHE A 154 -3.77 -10.18 2.52
C PHE A 154 -2.58 -11.12 2.58
N LEU A 155 -2.19 -11.70 1.44
CA LEU A 155 -1.02 -12.57 1.30
C LEU A 155 0.23 -11.83 0.85
N ALA A 156 0.06 -10.58 0.39
CA ALA A 156 1.08 -9.67 -0.12
C ALA A 156 1.64 -8.77 0.98
#